data_AF-X1G1U8-F1
#
_entry.id   AF-X1G1U8-F1
#
_cell.length_a   1.000
_cell.length_b   1.000
_cell.length_c   1.000
_cell.angle_alpha   90.00
_cell.angle_beta   90.00
_cell.angle_gamma   90.00
#
_symmetry.space_group_name_H-M   'P 1'
#
loop_
_entity.id
_entity.type
_entity.pdbx_description
1 polymer ?
#
loop_
_entity_poly.entity_id
_entity_poly.type
_entity_poly.pdbx_seq_one_letter_code
_entity_poly.pdbx_strand_id
1 'polypeptide(L)'
;ATHTTVSEETHKKKLEEKGILSQRIILQTCPELVNYIEKGYASDETEMLISAYVADALHKMKDTQSPLYVSLNCTHYGYSLDLWEEAFRSSRVTPLGFLNPNSNMLDFLFEPQERNRFDGTEISIRVISMVEIGKEKMQSIGKKLSETSLQTSEALSNYELKPTLFKWKKYVISKR
;
A
#
# COMPACT_ATOMS: atom_id res chain seq x y z
N ALA A 1 8.35 -3.52 0.88
CA ALA A 1 8.11 -2.19 0.26
C ALA A 1 8.68 -2.18 -1.15
N THR A 2 8.47 -1.12 -1.93
CA THR A 2 9.06 -1.02 -3.29
C THR A 2 10.59 -0.97 -3.21
N HIS A 3 11.27 -1.24 -4.33
CA HIS A 3 12.74 -1.18 -4.40
C HIS A 3 13.27 0.18 -3.94
N THR A 4 12.76 1.27 -4.51
CA THR A 4 13.19 2.64 -4.18
C THR A 4 13.06 2.92 -2.69
N THR A 5 11.89 2.66 -2.10
CA THR A 5 11.64 2.92 -0.67
C THR A 5 12.58 2.13 0.26
N VAL A 6 12.95 0.90 -0.11
CA VAL A 6 13.93 0.13 0.67
C VAL A 6 15.34 0.69 0.46
N SER A 7 15.72 0.99 -0.77
CA SER A 7 17.08 1.48 -1.11
C SER A 7 17.41 2.83 -0.48
N GLU A 8 16.41 3.71 -0.28
CA GLU A 8 16.61 5.02 0.37
C GLU A 8 16.83 4.89 1.90
N GLU A 9 16.44 3.74 2.47
CA GLU A 9 16.49 3.43 3.90
C GLU A 9 15.83 4.48 4.83
N THR A 10 14.96 5.35 4.29
CA THR A 10 14.38 6.47 5.06
C THR A 10 13.64 6.00 6.30
N HIS A 11 12.88 4.92 6.20
CA HIS A 11 12.14 4.36 7.34
C HIS A 11 13.08 3.77 8.40
N LYS A 12 14.15 3.08 7.98
CA LYS A 12 15.17 2.51 8.87
C LYS A 12 15.89 3.63 9.64
N LYS A 13 16.39 4.65 8.94
CA LYS A 13 17.08 5.80 9.56
C LYS A 13 16.20 6.50 10.60
N LYS A 14 14.93 6.76 10.29
CA LYS A 14 13.97 7.37 11.24
C LYS A 14 13.68 6.49 12.45
N LEU A 15 13.70 5.16 12.32
CA LEU A 15 13.55 4.25 13.46
C LEU A 15 14.83 4.21 14.31
N GLU A 16 16.01 4.25 13.69
CA GLU A 16 17.30 4.35 14.38
C GLU A 16 17.42 5.67 15.17
N GLU A 17 17.01 6.79 14.59
CA GLU A 17 16.91 8.10 15.27
C GLU A 17 15.99 8.06 16.50
N LYS A 18 14.99 7.16 16.51
CA LYS A 18 14.10 6.90 17.64
C LYS A 18 14.65 5.86 18.63
N GLY A 19 15.89 5.40 18.45
CA GLY A 19 16.57 4.46 19.33
C GLY A 19 16.34 2.98 19.02
N ILE A 20 15.69 2.64 17.89
CA ILE A 20 15.56 1.25 17.47
C ILE A 20 16.88 0.77 16.87
N LEU A 21 17.43 -0.31 17.42
CA LEU A 21 18.70 -0.85 16.98
C LEU A 21 18.60 -1.40 15.54
N SER A 22 19.57 -1.07 14.69
CA SER A 22 19.60 -1.45 13.27
C SER A 22 19.40 -2.96 13.04
N GLN A 23 20.01 -3.79 13.88
CA GLN A 23 19.89 -5.25 13.81
C GLN A 23 18.48 -5.80 14.08
N ARG A 24 17.57 -4.96 14.60
CA ARG A 24 16.15 -5.29 14.81
C ARG A 24 15.25 -4.82 13.66
N ILE A 25 15.81 -4.19 12.64
CA ILE A 25 15.07 -3.65 11.50
C ILE A 25 15.40 -4.50 10.26
N ILE A 26 14.41 -5.25 9.78
CA ILE A 26 14.54 -6.02 8.53
C ILE A 26 13.86 -5.26 7.41
N LEU A 27 14.61 -5.02 6.33
CA LEU A 27 14.09 -4.44 5.11
C LEU A 27 13.80 -5.54 4.09
N GLN A 28 12.56 -5.56 3.59
CA GLN A 28 12.11 -6.47 2.54
C GLN A 28 11.65 -5.67 1.32
N THR A 29 12.32 -5.89 0.20
CA THR A 29 11.85 -5.45 -1.12
C THR A 29 10.81 -6.45 -1.63
N CYS A 30 9.70 -5.92 -2.14
CA CYS A 30 8.65 -6.73 -2.76
C CYS A 30 8.39 -6.16 -4.17
N PRO A 31 9.31 -6.37 -5.13
CA PRO A 31 9.14 -5.90 -6.51
C PRO A 31 7.88 -6.52 -7.13
N GLU A 32 7.30 -5.83 -8.12
CA GLU A 32 6.09 -6.29 -8.84
C GLU A 32 4.80 -6.48 -8.01
N LEU A 33 4.86 -6.61 -6.69
CA LEU A 33 3.69 -6.90 -5.86
C LEU A 33 2.56 -5.87 -6.03
N VAL A 34 2.92 -4.60 -6.26
CA VAL A 34 1.95 -3.54 -6.57
C VAL A 34 1.08 -3.93 -7.76
N ASN A 35 1.67 -4.44 -8.84
CA ASN A 35 0.94 -4.80 -10.06
C ASN A 35 0.03 -6.01 -9.83
N TYR A 36 0.46 -6.99 -9.05
CA TYR A 36 -0.35 -8.16 -8.70
C TYR A 36 -1.55 -7.76 -7.83
N ILE A 37 -1.33 -6.94 -6.80
CA ILE A 37 -2.41 -6.41 -5.96
C ILE A 37 -3.41 -5.60 -6.81
N GLU A 38 -2.92 -4.76 -7.73
CA GLU A 38 -3.79 -3.99 -8.61
C GLU A 38 -4.69 -4.88 -9.46
N LYS A 39 -4.19 -6.01 -9.97
CA LYS A 39 -4.97 -6.94 -10.81
C LYS A 39 -5.86 -7.88 -10.00
N GLY A 40 -5.47 -8.19 -8.77
CA GLY A 40 -6.21 -9.07 -7.86
C GLY A 40 -5.67 -9.00 -6.44
N TYR A 41 -6.21 -8.12 -5.60
CA TYR A 41 -5.73 -7.91 -4.23
C TYR A 41 -5.86 -9.14 -3.33
N ALA A 42 -6.74 -10.08 -3.70
CA ALA A 42 -7.00 -11.33 -3.00
C ALA A 42 -6.92 -12.54 -3.96
N SER A 43 -6.11 -12.47 -5.03
CA SER A 43 -5.90 -13.60 -5.93
C SER A 43 -4.80 -14.54 -5.44
N ASP A 44 -4.83 -15.78 -5.90
CA ASP A 44 -3.84 -16.81 -5.60
C ASP A 44 -2.41 -16.36 -5.98
N GLU A 45 -2.23 -15.63 -7.09
CA GLU A 45 -0.92 -15.13 -7.49
C GLU A 45 -0.38 -14.08 -6.52
N THR A 46 -1.26 -13.20 -6.03
CA THR A 46 -0.90 -12.21 -5.01
C THR A 46 -0.56 -12.89 -3.69
N GLU A 47 -1.33 -13.90 -3.29
CA GLU A 47 -1.08 -14.71 -2.09
C GLU A 47 0.27 -15.43 -2.17
N MET A 48 0.55 -16.09 -3.28
CA MET A 48 1.83 -16.78 -3.51
C MET A 48 3.01 -15.81 -3.40
N LEU A 49 2.89 -14.62 -4.01
CA LEU A 49 3.96 -13.63 -4.00
C LEU A 49 4.17 -13.02 -2.61
N ILE A 50 3.09 -12.72 -1.88
CA ILE A 50 3.14 -12.28 -0.49
C ILE A 50 3.83 -13.33 0.39
N SER A 51 3.43 -14.60 0.24
CA SER A 51 4.00 -15.72 1.01
C SER A 51 5.51 -15.85 0.79
N ALA A 52 5.96 -15.72 -0.47
CA ALA A 52 7.39 -15.73 -0.79
C ALA A 52 8.15 -14.58 -0.09
N TYR A 53 7.60 -13.36 -0.13
CA TYR A 53 8.25 -12.22 0.54
C TYR A 53 8.24 -12.29 2.06
N VAL A 54 7.21 -12.88 2.66
CA VAL A 54 7.20 -13.17 4.09
C VAL A 54 8.29 -14.18 4.43
N ALA A 55 8.40 -15.28 3.68
CA ALA A 55 9.47 -16.27 3.89
C ALA A 55 10.87 -15.65 3.77
N ASP A 56 11.11 -14.83 2.75
CA ASP A 56 12.38 -14.11 2.56
C ASP A 56 12.69 -13.16 3.73
N ALA A 57 11.68 -12.44 4.21
CA ALA A 57 11.84 -11.52 5.34
C ALA A 57 12.16 -12.27 6.64
N LEU A 58 11.46 -13.38 6.91
CA LEU A 58 11.68 -14.23 8.07
C LEU A 58 13.06 -14.91 8.01
N HIS A 59 13.55 -15.30 6.84
CA HIS A 59 14.89 -15.88 6.67
C HIS A 59 16.01 -14.91 7.07
N LYS A 60 15.77 -13.60 6.97
CA LYS A 60 16.73 -12.57 7.42
C LYS A 60 16.71 -12.37 8.94
N MET A 61 15.70 -12.88 9.63
CA MET A 61 15.59 -12.76 11.08
C MET A 61 16.49 -13.78 11.79
N LYS A 62 17.24 -13.31 12.79
CA LYS A 62 18.06 -14.19 13.64
C LYS A 62 17.24 -14.91 14.72
N ASP A 63 16.14 -14.29 15.14
CA ASP A 63 15.23 -14.80 16.15
C ASP A 63 13.79 -14.49 15.74
N THR A 64 13.02 -15.53 15.47
CA THR A 64 11.60 -15.45 15.09
C THR A 64 10.65 -15.50 16.29
N GLN A 65 11.16 -15.68 17.51
CA GLN A 65 10.37 -15.67 18.75
C GLN A 65 10.28 -14.28 19.38
N SER A 66 11.16 -13.37 18.98
CA SER A 66 11.09 -11.96 19.39
C SER A 66 9.82 -11.27 18.91
N PRO A 67 9.24 -10.35 19.71
CA PRO A 67 8.13 -9.50 19.28
C PRO A 67 8.38 -8.82 17.93
N LEU A 68 7.46 -9.02 16.98
CA LEU A 68 7.57 -8.56 15.60
C LEU A 68 6.44 -7.59 15.25
N TYR A 69 6.78 -6.46 14.64
CA TYR A 69 5.83 -5.59 13.94
C TYR A 69 6.11 -5.63 12.44
N VAL A 70 5.07 -5.62 11.62
CA VAL A 70 5.19 -5.63 10.15
C VAL A 70 4.74 -4.28 9.62
N SER A 71 5.62 -3.56 8.93
CA SER A 71 5.30 -2.22 8.38
C SER A 71 5.04 -2.28 6.88
N LEU A 72 3.82 -1.94 6.47
CA LEU A 72 3.38 -1.94 5.08
C LEU A 72 3.69 -0.61 4.40
N ASN A 73 4.97 -0.36 4.12
CA ASN A 73 5.46 0.94 3.61
C ASN A 73 5.18 1.17 2.09
N CYS A 74 4.07 0.62 1.58
CA CYS A 74 3.55 0.88 0.24
C CYS A 74 2.03 0.90 0.34
N THR A 75 1.38 1.94 -0.19
CA THR A 75 -0.06 2.14 -0.02
C THR A 75 -0.90 0.98 -0.56
N HIS A 76 -0.43 0.30 -1.61
CA HIS A 76 -1.11 -0.87 -2.16
C HIS A 76 -1.16 -2.06 -1.20
N TYR A 77 -0.15 -2.23 -0.33
CA TYR A 77 -0.06 -3.45 0.48
C TYR A 77 -1.18 -3.57 1.50
N GLY A 78 -1.74 -2.44 1.94
CA GLY A 78 -2.90 -2.40 2.82
C GLY A 78 -4.17 -3.01 2.20
N TYR A 79 -4.26 -3.12 0.86
CA TYR A 79 -5.41 -3.77 0.22
C TYR A 79 -5.41 -5.29 0.39
N SER A 80 -4.24 -5.90 0.64
CA SER A 80 -4.06 -7.34 0.79
C SER A 80 -3.70 -7.73 2.23
N LEU A 81 -4.18 -6.98 3.23
CA LEU A 81 -3.84 -7.20 4.65
C LEU A 81 -4.11 -8.63 5.10
N ASP A 82 -5.27 -9.19 4.73
CA ASP A 82 -5.67 -10.56 5.09
C ASP A 82 -4.67 -11.60 4.57
N LEU A 83 -4.12 -11.39 3.35
CA LEU A 83 -3.10 -12.29 2.79
C LEU A 83 -1.76 -12.16 3.51
N TRP A 84 -1.40 -10.96 3.98
CA TRP A 84 -0.21 -10.79 4.80
C TRP A 84 -0.35 -11.51 6.14
N GLU A 85 -1.48 -11.33 6.81
CA GLU A 85 -1.79 -12.03 8.06
C GLU A 85 -1.72 -13.55 7.87
N GLU A 86 -2.28 -14.04 6.77
CA GLU A 86 -2.24 -15.46 6.44
C GLU A 86 -0.83 -16.00 6.21
N ALA A 87 -0.02 -15.28 5.44
CA ALA A 87 1.35 -15.70 5.14
C ALA A 87 2.23 -15.79 6.42
N PHE A 88 2.08 -14.86 7.35
CA PHE A 88 2.75 -14.93 8.65
C PHE A 88 2.23 -16.09 9.50
N ARG A 89 0.90 -16.27 9.56
CA ARG A 89 0.25 -17.37 10.29
C ARG A 89 0.69 -18.74 9.79
N SER A 90 0.73 -18.92 8.47
CA SER A 90 1.23 -20.14 7.81
C SER A 90 2.71 -20.40 8.09
N SER A 91 3.50 -19.34 8.31
CA SER A 91 4.89 -19.41 8.76
C SER A 91 5.05 -19.63 10.28
N ARG A 92 3.94 -19.83 11.02
CA ARG A 92 3.89 -19.97 12.48
C ARG A 92 4.48 -18.79 13.23
N VAL A 93 4.40 -17.60 12.65
CA VAL A 93 4.80 -16.33 13.27
C VAL A 93 3.56 -15.47 13.44
N THR A 94 3.35 -14.92 14.63
CA THR A 94 2.25 -13.99 14.89
C THR A 94 2.83 -12.61 15.18
N PRO A 95 2.80 -11.68 14.21
CA PRO A 95 3.16 -10.29 14.46
C PRO A 95 2.28 -9.67 15.56
N LEU A 96 2.86 -8.79 16.37
CA LEU A 96 2.11 -7.97 17.33
C LEU A 96 1.20 -6.95 16.65
N GLY A 97 1.48 -6.60 15.40
CA GLY A 97 0.63 -5.73 14.61
C GLY A 97 1.18 -5.44 13.22
N PHE A 98 0.26 -5.10 12.31
CA PHE A 98 0.54 -4.60 10.98
C PHE A 98 0.39 -3.08 10.96
N LEU A 99 1.49 -2.38 10.73
CA LEU A 99 1.53 -0.93 10.61
C LEU A 99 1.17 -0.56 9.16
N ASN A 100 -0.11 -0.30 8.93
CA ASN A 100 -0.62 0.19 7.65
C ASN A 100 -0.69 1.73 7.68
N PRO A 101 0.12 2.43 6.87
CA PRO A 101 0.14 3.89 6.88
C PRO A 101 -1.15 4.50 6.32
N ASN A 102 -1.92 3.78 5.49
CA ASN A 102 -3.05 4.35 4.75
C ASN A 102 -4.07 5.06 5.64
N SER A 103 -4.51 4.40 6.72
CA SER A 103 -5.56 4.95 7.59
C SER A 103 -5.11 6.15 8.40
N ASN A 104 -3.81 6.27 8.67
CA ASN A 104 -3.24 7.31 9.55
C ASN A 104 -2.44 8.35 8.77
N MET A 105 -2.37 8.24 7.43
CA MET A 105 -1.52 9.11 6.61
C MET A 105 -1.99 10.57 6.63
N LEU A 106 -3.27 10.80 6.96
CA LEU A 106 -3.85 12.14 7.01
C LEU A 106 -3.92 12.69 8.45
N ASP A 107 -3.69 11.86 9.46
CA ASP A 107 -3.95 12.22 10.86
C ASP A 107 -3.14 13.42 11.34
N PHE A 108 -1.91 13.57 10.86
CA PHE A 108 -1.04 14.68 11.24
C PHE A 108 -1.40 16.00 10.54
N LEU A 109 -2.25 15.96 9.50
CA LEU A 109 -2.71 17.17 8.81
C LEU A 109 -3.85 17.86 9.56
N PHE A 110 -4.53 17.16 10.47
CA PHE A 110 -5.70 17.64 11.17
C PHE A 110 -5.49 17.65 12.68
N GLU A 111 -5.59 18.83 13.27
CA GLU A 111 -5.61 18.98 14.73
C GLU A 111 -6.79 18.20 15.34
N PRO A 112 -6.63 17.57 16.53
CA PRO A 112 -7.71 16.79 17.14
C PRO A 112 -9.01 17.58 17.32
N GLN A 113 -8.94 18.88 17.64
CA GLN A 113 -10.13 19.74 17.77
C GLN A 113 -10.87 20.00 16.46
N GLU A 114 -10.23 19.77 15.30
CA GLU A 114 -10.84 19.97 13.99
C GLU A 114 -11.54 18.71 13.45
N ARG A 115 -11.47 17.58 14.19
CA ARG A 115 -12.15 16.34 13.83
C ARG A 115 -13.64 16.41 14.17
N ASN A 116 -14.50 15.82 13.32
CA ASN A 116 -15.95 15.72 13.54
C ASN A 116 -16.66 17.07 13.80
N ARG A 117 -16.22 18.15 13.14
CA ARG A 117 -16.81 19.49 13.29
C ARG A 117 -18.24 19.63 12.79
N PHE A 118 -18.68 18.71 11.94
CA PHE A 118 -20.00 18.67 11.34
C PHE A 118 -20.57 17.26 11.48
N ASP A 119 -21.89 17.15 11.68
CA ASP A 119 -22.60 15.87 11.82
C ASP A 119 -22.54 15.02 10.53
N GLY A 120 -22.28 15.67 9.39
CA GLY A 120 -22.08 15.02 8.10
C GLY A 120 -21.46 15.99 7.10
N THR A 121 -20.78 15.42 6.10
CA THR A 121 -20.18 16.15 4.98
C THR A 121 -20.70 15.56 3.68
N GLU A 122 -21.24 16.39 2.80
CA GLU A 122 -21.55 15.97 1.44
C GLU A 122 -20.24 15.84 0.65
N ILE A 123 -19.97 14.63 0.16
CA ILE A 123 -18.76 14.32 -0.61
C ILE A 123 -19.17 13.92 -2.03
N SER A 124 -18.57 14.57 -3.01
CA SER A 124 -18.65 14.19 -4.43
C SER A 124 -17.29 13.77 -4.93
N ILE A 125 -17.21 12.63 -5.61
CA ILE A 125 -15.93 12.05 -6.06
C ILE A 125 -15.96 11.90 -7.57
N ARG A 126 -14.85 12.26 -8.23
CA ARG A 126 -14.61 12.03 -9.65
C ARG A 126 -13.23 11.44 -9.84
N VAL A 127 -13.12 10.40 -10.65
CA VAL A 127 -11.83 9.85 -11.09
C VAL A 127 -11.59 10.31 -12.52
N ILE A 128 -10.46 10.95 -12.75
CA ILE A 128 -10.03 11.41 -14.07
C ILE A 128 -8.64 10.84 -14.32
N SER A 129 -8.46 10.12 -15.42
CA SER A 129 -7.20 9.47 -15.75
C SER A 129 -6.70 9.90 -17.12
N MET A 130 -5.38 10.07 -17.26
CA MET A 130 -4.75 10.29 -18.56
C MET A 130 -4.64 9.00 -19.38
N VAL A 131 -4.58 7.87 -18.71
CA VAL A 131 -4.38 6.54 -19.30
C VAL A 131 -5.58 5.65 -19.00
N GLU A 132 -5.82 4.65 -19.84
CA GLU A 132 -6.88 3.68 -19.59
C GLU A 132 -6.61 2.92 -18.29
N ILE A 133 -7.64 2.81 -17.45
CA ILE A 133 -7.65 1.94 -16.29
C ILE A 133 -8.26 0.61 -16.74
N GLY A 134 -7.46 -0.46 -16.70
CA GLY A 134 -7.89 -1.79 -17.12
C GLY A 134 -9.05 -2.32 -16.26
N LYS A 135 -9.94 -3.11 -16.88
CA LYS A 135 -11.12 -3.68 -16.21
C LYS A 135 -10.77 -4.50 -14.97
N GLU A 136 -9.73 -5.32 -15.04
CA GLU A 136 -9.24 -6.11 -13.91
C GLU A 136 -8.88 -5.23 -12.71
N LYS A 137 -8.18 -4.11 -12.95
CA LYS A 137 -7.81 -3.16 -11.89
C LYS A 137 -9.02 -2.50 -11.26
N MET A 138 -9.98 -2.08 -12.08
CA MET A 138 -11.23 -1.51 -11.57
C MET A 138 -12.02 -2.52 -10.75
N GLN A 139 -12.09 -3.79 -11.17
CA GLN A 139 -12.80 -4.82 -10.43
C GLN A 139 -12.11 -5.17 -9.11
N SER A 140 -10.79 -5.36 -9.14
CA SER A 140 -9.98 -5.67 -7.95
C SER A 140 -10.02 -4.54 -6.94
N ILE A 141 -9.53 -3.36 -7.32
CA ILE A 141 -9.40 -2.22 -6.41
C ILE A 141 -10.77 -1.62 -6.09
N GLY A 142 -11.70 -1.56 -7.05
CA GLY A 142 -13.07 -1.10 -6.81
C GLY A 142 -13.78 -1.93 -5.74
N LYS A 143 -13.66 -3.27 -5.80
CA LYS A 143 -14.20 -4.13 -4.74
C LYS A 143 -13.62 -3.81 -3.37
N LYS A 144 -12.30 -3.60 -3.26
CA LYS A 144 -11.70 -3.26 -1.96
C LYS A 144 -12.10 -1.85 -1.49
N LEU A 145 -12.25 -0.90 -2.41
CA LEU A 145 -12.69 0.45 -2.10
C LEU A 145 -14.14 0.50 -1.64
N SER A 146 -15.02 -0.36 -2.18
CA SER A 146 -16.45 -0.35 -1.81
C SER A 146 -16.71 -0.76 -0.36
N GLU A 147 -15.77 -1.48 0.27
CA GLU A 147 -15.82 -1.79 1.71
C GLU A 147 -15.71 -0.52 2.59
N THR A 148 -15.06 0.53 2.08
CA THR A 148 -14.84 1.80 2.81
C THR A 148 -15.68 2.94 2.24
N SER A 149 -15.82 3.03 0.92
CA SER A 149 -16.52 4.09 0.21
C SER A 149 -17.08 3.58 -1.12
N LEU A 150 -18.39 3.33 -1.13
CA LEU A 150 -19.11 2.98 -2.36
C LEU A 150 -18.97 4.08 -3.43
N GLN A 151 -19.07 5.36 -3.04
CA GLN A 151 -18.94 6.50 -3.95
C GLN A 151 -17.57 6.52 -4.67
N THR A 152 -16.49 6.16 -3.97
CA THR A 152 -15.15 6.08 -4.57
C THR A 152 -15.07 4.92 -5.57
N SER A 153 -15.61 3.76 -5.21
CA SER A 153 -15.66 2.58 -6.10
C SER A 153 -16.47 2.86 -7.38
N GLU A 154 -17.61 3.54 -7.25
CA GLU A 154 -18.45 3.95 -8.38
C GLU A 154 -17.75 4.98 -9.26
N ALA A 155 -17.10 5.97 -8.66
CA ALA A 155 -16.33 6.97 -9.40
C ALA A 155 -15.14 6.35 -10.16
N LEU A 156 -14.48 5.34 -9.58
CA LEU A 156 -13.42 4.59 -10.26
C LEU A 156 -13.97 3.79 -11.46
N SER A 157 -15.12 3.15 -11.30
CA SER A 157 -15.76 2.36 -12.36
C SER A 157 -16.28 3.24 -13.50
N ASN A 158 -16.59 4.51 -13.22
CA ASN A 158 -17.07 5.51 -14.17
C ASN A 158 -16.03 6.62 -14.44
N TYR A 159 -14.74 6.27 -14.43
CA TYR A 159 -13.68 7.27 -14.59
C TYR A 159 -13.74 7.98 -15.96
N GLU A 160 -13.33 9.25 -15.96
CA GLU A 160 -13.17 10.04 -17.19
C GLU A 160 -11.76 9.81 -17.77
N LEU A 161 -11.68 9.21 -18.97
CA LEU A 161 -10.44 9.16 -19.72
C LEU A 161 -10.19 10.51 -20.40
N LYS A 162 -9.14 11.21 -19.98
CA LYS A 162 -8.70 12.49 -20.52
C LYS A 162 -7.24 12.42 -20.95
N PRO A 163 -6.93 11.98 -22.20
CA PRO A 163 -5.56 11.82 -22.67
C PRO A 163 -4.71 13.11 -22.65
N THR A 164 -5.36 14.27 -22.55
CA THR A 164 -4.76 15.61 -22.46
C THR A 164 -4.69 16.16 -21.04
N LEU A 165 -4.94 15.34 -20.01
CA LEU A 165 -4.98 15.75 -18.60
C LEU A 165 -3.70 16.49 -18.18
N PHE A 166 -2.53 16.03 -18.64
CA PHE A 166 -1.25 16.66 -18.39
C PHE A 166 -0.56 17.09 -19.69
N LYS A 167 0.07 18.28 -19.67
CA LYS A 167 0.88 18.80 -20.78
C LYS A 167 2.31 18.27 -20.71
N TRP A 168 2.51 16.99 -20.97
CA TRP A 168 3.84 16.36 -20.86
C TRP A 168 4.58 16.25 -22.20
N LYS A 169 3.88 16.12 -23.33
CA LYS A 169 4.48 15.88 -24.65
C LYS A 169 5.56 16.90 -25.04
N LYS A 170 5.38 18.17 -24.67
CA LYS A 170 6.37 19.23 -24.95
C LYS A 170 7.69 19.11 -24.16
N TYR A 171 7.71 18.29 -23.10
CA TYR A 171 8.88 18.07 -22.24
C TYR A 171 9.63 16.77 -22.55
N VAL A 172 9.03 15.85 -23.31
CA VAL A 172 9.61 14.52 -23.63
C VAL A 172 10.21 14.49 -25.05
N ILE A 173 9.99 15.54 -25.86
CA ILE A 173 10.72 15.74 -27.12
C ILE A 173 12.09 16.36 -26.83
N SER A 174 12.98 15.60 -26.18
CA SER A 174 14.41 15.72 -26.44
C SER A 174 14.75 14.62 -27.45
N LYS A 175 15.19 15.00 -28.65
CA LYS A 175 15.55 14.08 -29.74
C LYS A 175 16.40 12.93 -29.19
N ARG A 176 15.95 11.68 -29.42
CA ARG A 176 16.85 10.53 -29.48
C ARG A 176 17.78 10.69 -30.68
#